data_AF-A0A971NPK8-F1
#
_entry.id   AF-A0A971NPK8-F1
#
_cell.length_a   1.000
_cell.length_b   1.000
_cell.length_c   1.000
_cell.angle_alpha   90.00
_cell.angle_beta   90.00
_cell.angle_gamma   90.00
#
_symmetry.space_group_name_H-M   'P 1'
#
loop_
_entity.id
_entity.type
_entity.pdbx_description
1 polymer ?
#
loop_
_entity_poly.entity_id
_entity_poly.type
_entity_poly.pdbx_seq_one_letter_code
_entity_poly.pdbx_strand_id
1 'polypeptide(L)'
;MATLTKISPPHSSGVVPRERVFRILDACMKRPAIWIASPAGSGKTSLVASYLLVRNIPCLWYRADSGDGDIAAFFYHMGLAA
;
A
#
# COMPACT_ATOMS: atom_id res chain seq x y z
N MET A 1 -3.83 8.53 -18.68
CA MET A 1 -2.44 8.17 -18.32
C MET A 1 -2.47 6.74 -17.81
N ALA A 2 -1.67 5.84 -18.37
CA ALA A 2 -1.63 4.45 -17.92
C ALA A 2 -1.07 4.40 -16.49
N THR A 3 -1.90 3.98 -15.54
CA THR A 3 -1.51 3.84 -14.14
C THR A 3 -0.52 2.68 -14.02
N LEU A 4 0.72 2.95 -13.61
CA LEU A 4 1.71 1.91 -13.39
C LEU A 4 1.31 1.11 -12.15
N THR A 5 0.77 -0.10 -12.36
CA THR A 5 0.28 -1.04 -11.33
C THR A 5 1.30 -1.33 -10.22
N LYS A 6 2.59 -1.13 -10.49
CA LYS A 6 3.69 -1.31 -9.54
C LYS A 6 3.79 -0.19 -8.49
N ILE A 7 3.41 1.03 -8.86
CA ILE A 7 3.62 2.24 -8.06
C ILE A 7 2.33 2.95 -7.63
N SER A 8 1.18 2.37 -7.96
CA SER A 8 -0.11 2.92 -7.60
C SER A 8 -0.89 1.96 -6.71
N PRO A 9 -1.50 2.46 -5.62
CA PRO A 9 -2.42 1.64 -4.83
C PRO A 9 -3.58 1.19 -5.72
N PRO A 10 -4.08 -0.04 -5.54
CA PRO A 10 -5.24 -0.49 -6.30
C PRO A 10 -6.44 0.40 -5.95
N HIS A 11 -7.07 0.94 -6.99
CA HIS A 11 -8.30 1.70 -6.86
C HIS A 11 -9.49 0.73 -7.01
N SER A 12 -10.00 0.22 -5.89
CA SER A 12 -11.18 -0.64 -5.89
C SER A 12 -12.41 0.12 -5.40
N SER A 13 -13.46 0.14 -6.22
CA SER A 13 -14.78 0.62 -5.82
C SER A 13 -15.44 -0.37 -4.84
N GLY A 14 -16.29 0.14 -3.96
CA GLY A 14 -17.07 -0.71 -3.04
C GLY A 14 -16.32 -1.29 -1.83
N VAL A 15 -15.13 -0.78 -1.51
CA VAL A 15 -14.43 -1.19 -0.27
C VAL A 15 -15.15 -0.60 0.94
N VAL A 16 -15.70 -1.46 1.80
CA VAL A 16 -16.30 -1.05 3.07
C VAL A 16 -15.19 -0.68 4.07
N PRO A 17 -15.19 0.54 4.63
CA PRO A 17 -14.19 0.97 5.62
C PRO A 17 -14.19 0.06 6.85
N ARG A 18 -12.99 -0.32 7.31
CA ARG A 18 -12.80 -1.20 8.48
C ARG A 18 -12.33 -0.38 9.68
N GLU A 19 -13.18 0.48 10.22
CA GLU A 19 -12.81 1.44 11.29
C GLU A 19 -12.18 0.78 12.52
N ARG A 20 -12.59 -0.44 12.88
CA ARG A 20 -11.94 -1.20 13.96
C ARG A 20 -10.46 -1.46 13.67
N VAL A 21 -10.13 -1.81 12.43
CA VAL A 21 -8.75 -2.11 12.01
C VAL A 21 -7.97 -0.83 11.74
N PHE A 22 -8.63 0.22 11.25
CA PHE A 22 -8.01 1.54 11.10
C PHE A 22 -7.50 2.08 12.43
N ARG A 23 -8.28 1.96 13.52
CA ARG A 23 -7.81 2.35 14.86
C ARG A 23 -6.57 1.57 15.33
N ILE A 24 -6.43 0.31 14.92
CA ILE A 24 -5.21 -0.48 15.22
C ILE A 24 -4.03 0.08 14.41
N LEU A 25 -4.23 0.41 13.13
CA LEU A 25 -3.21 1.05 12.30
C LEU A 25 -2.81 2.42 12.85
N ASP A 26 -3.78 3.25 13.26
CA ASP A 26 -3.54 4.57 13.87
C ASP A 26 -2.62 4.46 15.10
N ALA A 27 -2.82 3.43 15.94
CA ALA A 27 -1.94 3.17 17.08
C ALA A 27 -0.55 2.67 16.66
N CYS A 28 -0.47 1.85 15.60
CA CYS A 28 0.78 1.32 15.06
C CYS A 28 1.63 2.36 14.34
N MET A 29 1.04 3.43 13.77
CA MET A 29 1.75 4.51 13.06
C MET A 29 2.74 5.29 13.95
N LYS A 30 2.70 5.08 15.27
CA LYS A 30 3.72 5.58 16.21
C LYS A 30 5.04 4.82 16.14
N ARG A 31 5.10 3.71 15.39
CA ARG A 31 6.27 2.85 15.23
C ARG A 31 6.97 3.16 13.90
N PRO A 32 8.30 2.94 13.80
CA PRO A 32 9.05 3.21 12.58
C PRO A 32 8.69 2.26 11.42
N ALA A 33 8.10 1.11 11.71
CA ALA A 33 7.67 0.14 10.70
C ALA A 33 6.42 -0.63 11.16
N ILE A 34 5.57 -0.97 10.20
CA ILE A 34 4.35 -1.76 10.42
C ILE A 34 4.34 -2.92 9.41
N TRP A 35 4.14 -4.14 9.92
CA TRP A 35 3.95 -5.33 9.10
C TRP A 35 2.51 -5.82 9.18
N ILE A 36 1.88 -6.08 8.03
CA ILE A 36 0.50 -6.56 7.94
C ILE A 36 0.50 -7.97 7.36
N ALA A 37 0.25 -8.97 8.20
CA ALA A 37 0.18 -10.38 7.81
C ALA A 37 -1.27 -10.90 7.82
N SER A 38 -1.66 -11.66 6.80
CA SER A 38 -2.92 -12.40 6.74
C SER A 38 -2.90 -13.41 5.58
N PRO A 39 -3.82 -14.38 5.54
CA PRO A 39 -4.03 -15.25 4.38
C PRO A 39 -4.30 -14.49 3.07
N ALA A 40 -4.08 -15.14 1.93
CA ALA A 40 -4.50 -14.60 0.64
C ALA A 40 -6.02 -14.31 0.64
N GLY A 41 -6.45 -13.25 -0.03
CA GLY A 41 -7.87 -12.89 -0.12
C GLY A 41 -8.47 -12.17 1.10
N SER A 42 -7.79 -12.01 2.24
CA SER A 42 -8.38 -11.31 3.41
C SER A 42 -8.57 -9.78 3.25
N GLY A 43 -8.14 -9.21 2.12
CA GLY A 43 -8.28 -7.79 1.82
C GLY A 43 -7.20 -6.88 2.42
N LYS A 44 -5.96 -7.37 2.62
CA LYS A 44 -4.84 -6.58 3.15
C LYS A 44 -4.58 -5.31 2.33
N THR A 45 -4.45 -5.49 1.02
CA THR A 45 -4.16 -4.39 0.10
C THR A 45 -5.30 -3.38 0.08
N SER A 46 -6.55 -3.85 0.07
CA SER A 46 -7.75 -2.99 0.16
C SER A 46 -7.82 -2.25 1.50
N LEU A 47 -7.44 -2.90 2.60
CA LEU A 47 -7.37 -2.26 3.93
C LEU A 47 -6.38 -1.10 3.91
N VAL A 48 -5.15 -1.30 3.41
CA VAL A 48 -4.13 -0.24 3.39
C VAL A 48 -4.52 0.88 2.43
N ALA A 49 -4.98 0.55 1.22
CA ALA A 49 -5.39 1.55 0.24
C ALA A 49 -6.55 2.41 0.76
N SER A 50 -7.59 1.79 1.33
CA SER A 50 -8.71 2.53 1.93
C SER A 50 -8.31 3.30 3.18
N TYR A 51 -7.39 2.78 4.01
CA TYR A 51 -6.87 3.49 5.18
C TYR A 51 -6.16 4.78 4.79
N LEU A 52 -5.23 4.71 3.84
CA LEU A 52 -4.47 5.86 3.34
C LEU A 52 -5.40 6.91 2.72
N LEU A 53 -6.40 6.47 1.95
CA LEU A 53 -7.41 7.34 1.35
C LEU A 53 -8.27 8.03 2.43
N VAL A 54 -8.87 7.28 3.34
CA VAL A 54 -9.80 7.81 4.36
C VAL A 54 -9.09 8.72 5.37
N ARG A 55 -7.83 8.40 5.73
CA ARG A 55 -7.03 9.24 6.62
C ARG A 55 -6.28 10.36 5.89
N ASN A 56 -6.41 10.45 4.57
CA ASN A 56 -5.72 11.41 3.72
C ASN A 56 -4.20 11.47 3.97
N ILE A 57 -3.58 10.28 4.04
CA ILE A 57 -2.14 10.15 4.33
C ILE A 57 -1.39 10.14 3.00
N PRO A 58 -0.48 11.10 2.74
CA PRO A 58 0.41 11.04 1.60
C PRO A 58 1.26 9.77 1.65
N CYS A 59 1.33 9.04 0.53
CA CYS A 59 2.07 7.78 0.48
C CYS A 59 2.78 7.59 -0.85
N LEU A 60 3.96 6.97 -0.77
CA LEU A 60 4.58 6.30 -1.91
C LEU A 60 4.16 4.83 -1.86
N TRP A 61 3.58 4.33 -2.96
CA TRP A 61 3.18 2.93 -3.07
C TRP A 61 4.19 2.17 -3.92
N TYR A 62 4.63 1.00 -3.46
CA TYR A 62 5.54 0.15 -4.21
C TYR A 62 5.17 -1.32 -4.07
N ARG A 63 5.02 -2.02 -5.19
CA ARG A 63 4.84 -3.47 -5.23
C ARG A 63 6.17 -4.13 -5.55
N ALA A 64 6.74 -4.77 -4.54
CA ALA A 64 7.89 -5.63 -4.70
C ALA A 64 7.50 -6.93 -5.43
N ASP A 65 8.28 -7.33 -6.43
CA ASP A 65 8.16 -8.58 -7.17
C ASP A 65 9.54 -9.11 -7.58
N SER A 66 9.59 -10.27 -8.24
CA SER A 66 10.85 -10.91 -8.64
C SER A 66 11.66 -10.11 -9.66
N GLY A 67 11.05 -9.12 -10.35
CA GLY A 67 11.75 -8.22 -11.25
C GLY A 67 12.64 -7.20 -10.53
N ASP A 68 12.46 -7.01 -9.22
CA ASP A 68 13.23 -6.08 -8.40
C ASP A 68 14.58 -6.65 -7.93
N GLY A 69 14.97 -7.84 -8.39
CA GLY A 69 16.30 -8.40 -8.12
C GLY A 69 17.42 -7.61 -8.80
N ASP A 70 17.12 -6.90 -9.88
CA ASP A 70 18.01 -5.90 -10.47
C ASP A 70 17.81 -4.55 -9.76
N ILE A 71 18.89 -4.07 -9.12
CA ILE A 71 18.89 -2.82 -8.37
C ILE A 71 18.57 -1.60 -9.26
N ALA A 72 18.96 -1.63 -10.54
CA ALA A 72 18.64 -0.56 -11.48
C ALA A 72 17.13 -0.51 -11.77
N ALA A 73 16.51 -1.68 -11.98
CA ALA A 73 15.06 -1.79 -12.17
C ALA A 73 14.29 -1.35 -10.92
N PHE A 74 14.76 -1.70 -9.72
CA PHE A 74 14.17 -1.24 -8.47
C PHE A 74 14.18 0.28 -8.33
N PHE A 75 15.35 0.92 -8.49
CA PHE A 75 15.46 2.39 -8.37
C PHE A 75 14.73 3.14 -9.49
N TYR A 76 14.66 2.57 -10.70
CA TYR A 76 13.86 3.14 -11.78
C TYR A 76 12.39 3.26 -11.39
N HIS A 77 11.78 2.17 -10.91
CA HIS A 77 10.36 2.19 -10.51
C HIS A 77 10.14 2.99 -9.23
N MET A 78 11.08 2.97 -8.27
CA MET A 78 10.99 3.79 -7.06
C MET A 78 11.03 5.28 -7.40
N GLY A 79 11.90 5.70 -8.32
CA GLY A 79 11.97 7.08 -8.79
C GLY A 79 10.70 7.54 -9.51
N LEU A 80 10.01 6.64 -10.22
CA LEU A 80 8.71 6.94 -10.84
C LEU A 80 7.57 7.13 -9.82
N ALA A 81 7.73 6.62 -8.60
CA ALA A 81 6.70 6.66 -7.55
C ALA A 81 6.81 7.90 -6.63
N ALA A 82 7.95 8.61 -6.66
CA ALA A 82 8.25 9.77 -5.83
C ALA A 82 7.82 11.08 -6.49
#